data_AF-A0A2M8PK77-F1
#
_entry.id   AF-A0A2M8PK77-F1
#
_cell.length_a   1.000
_cell.length_b   1.000
_cell.length_c   1.000
_cell.angle_alpha   90.00
_cell.angle_beta   90.00
_cell.angle_gamma   90.00
#
_symmetry.space_group_name_H-M   'P 1'
#
loop_
_entity.id
_entity.type
_entity.pdbx_description
1 polymer ?
#
loop_
_entity_poly.entity_id
_entity_poly.type
_entity_poly.pdbx_seq_one_letter_code
_entity_poly.pdbx_strand_id
1 'polypeptide(L)'
;LAYGIIQPKRIADKRKDYFFKLAHQLCDEYDVLCFEDLSMKAIQMMWGRIVSDYAFTTFLEILQYVALQRGKQVVLIDRWYPSSKTCSCCGTIKAELSLQDRVFKCDSCGVVLARDHNAALNIKRVGASTLSETV
;
A
#
# COMPACT_ATOMS: atom_id res chain seq x y z
N LEU A 1 -11.28 -26.53 -31.60
CA LEU A 1 -11.04 -26.43 -30.15
C LEU A 1 -10.72 -24.98 -29.83
N ALA A 2 -11.74 -24.22 -29.40
CA ALA A 2 -11.66 -22.79 -29.16
C ALA A 2 -11.00 -22.53 -27.80
N TYR A 3 -9.69 -22.31 -27.80
CA TYR A 3 -9.01 -21.70 -26.66
C TYR A 3 -9.42 -20.22 -26.60
N GLY A 4 -10.25 -19.90 -25.62
CA GLY A 4 -10.89 -18.60 -25.44
C GLY A 4 -9.87 -17.48 -25.25
N ILE A 5 -9.80 -16.59 -26.24
CA ILE A 5 -9.21 -15.26 -26.10
C ILE A 5 -10.15 -14.48 -25.17
N ILE A 6 -9.84 -14.43 -23.87
CA ILE A 6 -10.52 -13.54 -22.94
C ILE A 6 -10.14 -12.11 -23.34
N GLN A 7 -11.10 -11.38 -23.89
CA GLN A 7 -10.94 -10.00 -24.34
C GLN A 7 -10.47 -9.09 -23.18
N PRO A 8 -9.40 -8.29 -23.33
CA PRO A 8 -8.80 -7.49 -22.25
C PRO A 8 -9.77 -6.52 -21.55
N LYS A 9 -10.78 -6.00 -22.26
CA LYS A 9 -11.85 -5.17 -21.67
C LYS A 9 -12.54 -5.84 -20.48
N ARG A 10 -12.85 -7.14 -20.59
CA ARG A 10 -13.60 -7.87 -19.57
C ARG A 10 -12.81 -8.08 -18.27
N ILE A 11 -11.48 -8.14 -18.35
CA ILE A 11 -10.61 -8.27 -17.16
C ILE A 11 -10.43 -6.91 -16.48
N ALA A 12 -10.21 -5.85 -17.26
CA ALA A 12 -10.10 -4.49 -16.76
C ALA A 12 -11.39 -4.05 -16.04
N ASP A 13 -12.56 -4.34 -16.62
CA ASP A 13 -13.86 -3.99 -16.04
C ASP A 13 -14.11 -4.74 -14.72
N LYS A 14 -13.79 -6.04 -14.65
CA LYS A 14 -13.87 -6.83 -13.42
C LYS A 14 -12.95 -6.31 -12.32
N ARG A 15 -11.73 -5.91 -12.69
CA ARG A 15 -10.76 -5.33 -11.75
C ARG A 15 -11.27 -4.00 -11.20
N LYS A 16 -11.81 -3.15 -12.06
CA LYS A 16 -12.40 -1.86 -11.66
C LYS A 16 -13.59 -2.05 -10.73
N ASP A 17 -14.50 -2.97 -11.06
CA ASP A 17 -15.63 -3.34 -10.19
C ASP A 17 -15.16 -3.83 -8.81
N TYR A 18 -14.15 -4.71 -8.77
CA TYR A 18 -13.54 -5.15 -7.52
C TYR A 18 -12.94 -3.98 -6.72
N PHE A 19 -12.24 -3.05 -7.36
CA PHE A 19 -11.66 -1.87 -6.70
C PHE A 19 -12.71 -0.95 -6.09
N PHE A 20 -13.83 -0.71 -6.77
CA PHE A 20 -14.93 0.05 -6.17
C PHE A 20 -15.53 -0.66 -4.95
N LYS A 21 -15.79 -1.96 -5.06
CA LYS A 21 -16.33 -2.75 -3.94
C LYS A 21 -15.39 -2.72 -2.73
N LEU A 22 -14.10 -2.94 -2.96
CA LEU A 22 -13.09 -2.89 -1.91
C LEU A 22 -12.98 -1.48 -1.31
N ALA A 23 -13.00 -0.43 -2.14
CA ALA A 23 -12.95 0.94 -1.65
C ALA A 23 -14.16 1.29 -0.76
N HIS A 24 -15.35 0.87 -1.15
CA HIS A 24 -16.55 1.04 -0.33
C HIS A 24 -16.44 0.29 1.00
N GLN A 25 -16.07 -0.99 0.97
CA GLN A 25 -15.88 -1.80 2.17
C GLN A 25 -14.87 -1.16 3.13
N LEU A 26 -13.72 -0.74 2.61
CA LEU A 26 -12.70 -0.08 3.42
C LEU A 26 -13.22 1.24 4.04
N CYS A 27 -14.02 2.01 3.32
CA CYS A 27 -14.67 3.21 3.84
C CYS A 27 -15.86 2.93 4.78
N ASP A 28 -16.38 1.70 4.82
CA ASP A 28 -17.34 1.27 5.85
C ASP A 28 -16.63 0.98 7.17
N GLU A 29 -15.42 0.42 7.10
CA GLU A 29 -14.65 -0.04 8.27
C GLU A 29 -13.77 1.04 8.89
N TYR A 30 -13.22 1.97 8.10
CA TYR A 30 -12.19 2.90 8.55
C TYR A 30 -12.53 4.36 8.21
N ASP A 31 -12.26 5.26 9.16
CA ASP A 31 -12.36 6.72 8.96
C ASP A 31 -11.14 7.31 8.26
N VAL A 32 -9.97 6.71 8.51
CA VAL A 32 -8.69 7.13 7.96
C VAL A 32 -7.93 5.93 7.43
N LEU A 33 -7.45 6.04 6.19
CA LEU A 33 -6.69 5.00 5.51
C LEU A 33 -5.31 5.53 5.10
N CYS A 34 -4.25 4.91 5.63
CA CYS A 34 -2.87 5.32 5.40
C CYS A 34 -2.17 4.37 4.42
N PHE A 35 -1.50 4.92 3.40
CA PHE A 35 -0.73 4.16 2.41
C PHE A 35 0.64 4.78 2.18
N GLU A 36 1.55 4.00 1.59
CA GLU A 36 2.80 4.54 1.04
C GLU A 36 2.56 5.24 -0.28
N ASP A 37 3.21 6.39 -0.48
CA ASP A 37 3.37 6.97 -1.81
C ASP A 37 4.40 6.15 -2.61
N LEU A 38 3.90 5.20 -3.40
CA LEU A 38 4.73 4.35 -4.25
C LEU A 38 4.90 4.96 -5.65
N SER A 39 6.16 5.21 -6.05
CA SER A 39 6.47 5.60 -7.44
C SER A 39 6.33 4.40 -8.38
N MET A 40 5.15 4.23 -8.98
CA MET A 40 4.91 3.16 -9.97
C MET A 40 5.87 3.23 -11.15
N LYS A 41 6.32 4.43 -11.56
CA LYS A 41 7.33 4.58 -12.61
C LYS A 41 8.67 3.97 -12.20
N ALA A 42 9.14 4.25 -10.98
CA ALA A 42 10.39 3.69 -10.48
C ALA A 42 10.30 2.16 -10.32
N ILE A 43 9.16 1.68 -9.82
CA ILE A 43 8.91 0.25 -9.67
C ILE A 43 8.84 -0.44 -11.06
N GLN A 44 8.18 0.17 -12.04
CA GLN A 44 8.12 -0.36 -13.40
C GLN A 44 9.50 -0.37 -14.08
N MET A 45 10.36 0.62 -13.81
CA MET A 45 11.74 0.64 -14.32
C MET A 45 12.58 -0.49 -13.72
N MET A 46 12.42 -0.80 -12.43
CA MET A 46 13.18 -1.86 -11.75
C MET A 46 12.66 -3.28 -12.04
N TRP A 47 11.35 -3.46 -12.21
CA TRP A 47 10.69 -4.77 -12.22
C TRP A 47 9.90 -5.07 -13.50
N GLY A 48 9.95 -4.16 -14.48
CA GLY A 48 9.32 -4.32 -15.80
C GLY A 48 7.80 -4.38 -15.76
N ARG A 49 7.21 -4.96 -16.81
CA ARG A 49 5.74 -5.04 -16.99
C ARG A 49 5.03 -5.91 -15.96
N ILE A 50 5.73 -6.81 -15.26
CA ILE A 50 5.14 -7.66 -14.22
C ILE A 50 4.51 -6.82 -13.11
N VAL A 51 5.06 -5.64 -12.83
CA VAL A 51 4.50 -4.75 -11.79
C VAL A 51 3.46 -3.78 -12.34
N SER A 52 3.43 -3.53 -13.66
CA SER A 52 2.37 -2.71 -14.28
C SER A 52 0.97 -3.32 -14.16
N ASP A 53 0.87 -4.63 -13.90
CA ASP A 53 -0.40 -5.32 -13.65
C ASP A 53 -0.97 -5.08 -12.26
N TYR A 54 -0.20 -4.53 -11.32
CA TYR A 54 -0.66 -4.36 -9.92
C TYR A 54 -1.77 -3.33 -9.77
N ALA A 55 -1.99 -2.46 -10.77
CA ALA A 55 -3.09 -1.48 -10.82
C ALA A 55 -3.32 -0.71 -9.50
N PHE A 56 -2.27 -0.57 -8.69
CA PHE A 56 -2.32 0.02 -7.35
C PHE A 56 -2.66 1.51 -7.43
N THR A 57 -2.09 2.23 -8.40
CA THR A 57 -2.47 3.61 -8.69
C THR A 57 -3.96 3.73 -9.02
N THR A 58 -4.49 2.85 -9.88
CA THR A 58 -5.91 2.86 -10.23
C THR A 58 -6.80 2.57 -9.01
N PHE A 59 -6.39 1.65 -8.15
CA PHE A 59 -7.10 1.39 -6.89
C PHE A 59 -7.05 2.62 -5.96
N LEU A 60 -5.88 3.23 -5.77
CA LEU A 60 -5.75 4.43 -4.93
C LEU A 60 -6.56 5.61 -5.46
N GLU A 61 -6.64 5.81 -6.77
CA GLU A 61 -7.50 6.83 -7.38
C GLU A 61 -8.98 6.58 -7.06
N ILE A 62 -9.44 5.34 -7.22
CA ILE A 62 -10.82 4.94 -6.89
C ILE A 62 -11.08 5.10 -5.39
N LEU A 63 -10.16 4.68 -4.53
CA LEU A 63 -10.29 4.80 -3.09
C LEU A 63 -10.36 6.25 -2.64
N GLN A 64 -9.48 7.13 -3.14
CA GLN A 64 -9.53 8.56 -2.85
C GLN A 64 -10.86 9.19 -3.29
N TYR A 65 -11.36 8.81 -4.46
CA TYR A 65 -12.67 9.26 -4.93
C TYR A 65 -13.79 8.82 -3.98
N VAL A 66 -13.88 7.53 -3.63
CA VAL A 66 -14.91 7.01 -2.73
C VAL A 66 -14.79 7.62 -1.33
N ALA A 67 -13.57 7.74 -0.79
CA ALA A 67 -13.31 8.35 0.50
C ALA A 67 -13.80 9.80 0.56
N LEU A 68 -13.50 10.61 -0.48
CA LEU A 68 -13.98 11.99 -0.59
C LEU A 68 -15.50 12.07 -0.55
N GLN A 69 -16.20 11.21 -1.31
CA GLN A 69 -17.67 11.18 -1.33
C GLN A 69 -18.27 10.78 0.02
N ARG A 70 -17.51 10.06 0.86
CA ARG A 70 -17.96 9.52 2.16
C ARG A 70 -17.42 10.28 3.36
N GLY A 71 -16.73 11.40 3.15
CA GLY A 71 -16.11 12.19 4.22
C GLY A 71 -15.00 11.45 4.97
N LYS A 72 -14.32 10.51 4.31
CA LYS A 72 -13.20 9.73 4.85
C LYS A 72 -11.87 10.33 4.41
N GLN A 73 -10.80 10.03 5.13
CA GLN A 73 -9.47 10.54 4.84
C GLN A 73 -8.56 9.43 4.28
N VAL A 74 -7.84 9.75 3.21
CA VAL A 74 -6.75 8.93 2.68
C VAL A 74 -5.45 9.70 2.85
N VAL A 75 -4.50 9.12 3.57
CA VAL A 75 -3.19 9.73 3.86
C VAL A 75 -2.12 8.94 3.14
N LEU A 76 -1.32 9.62 2.32
CA LEU A 76 -0.11 9.06 1.71
C LEU A 76 1.09 9.52 2.53
N ILE A 77 1.82 8.57 3.12
CA ILE A 77 3.06 8.89 3.84
C ILE A 77 4.20 9.14 2.84
N ASP A 78 5.21 9.90 3.29
CA ASP A 78 6.36 10.25 2.45
C ASP A 78 7.02 9.01 1.82
N ARG A 79 7.25 9.09 0.50
CA ARG A 79 7.79 7.99 -0.30
C ARG A 79 9.19 7.53 0.09
N TRP A 80 9.97 8.38 0.76
CA TRP A 80 11.34 8.10 1.20
C TRP A 80 11.39 7.59 2.63
N TYR A 81 10.25 7.56 3.33
CA TYR A 81 10.18 6.99 4.66
C TYR A 81 10.47 5.48 4.62
N PRO A 82 11.47 4.98 5.37
CA PRO A 82 11.92 3.59 5.29
C PRO A 82 11.03 2.65 6.11
N SER A 83 9.73 2.62 5.80
CA SER A 83 8.67 1.85 6.50
C SER A 83 9.01 0.38 6.73
N SER A 84 9.54 -0.31 5.72
CA SER A 84 9.86 -1.74 5.76
C SER A 84 11.15 -2.04 6.52
N LYS A 85 12.09 -1.07 6.56
CA LYS A 85 13.37 -1.17 7.26
C LYS A 85 13.32 -0.67 8.70
N THR A 86 12.34 0.17 9.04
CA THR A 86 12.16 0.71 10.39
C THR A 86 11.52 -0.33 11.29
N CYS A 87 12.06 -0.57 12.47
CA CYS A 87 11.42 -1.44 13.43
C CYS A 87 10.15 -0.77 13.99
N SER A 88 9.00 -1.42 13.82
CA SER A 88 7.74 -0.94 14.38
C SER A 88 7.68 -0.98 15.91
N CYS A 89 8.55 -1.72 16.58
CA CYS A 89 8.62 -1.75 18.05
C CYS A 89 9.51 -0.64 18.62
N CYS A 90 10.76 -0.52 18.16
CA CYS A 90 11.76 0.36 18.77
C CYS A 90 12.28 1.49 17.87
N GLY A 91 11.82 1.59 16.61
CA GLY A 91 12.24 2.64 15.68
C GLY A 91 13.62 2.46 15.04
N THR A 92 14.41 1.45 15.44
CA THR A 92 15.71 1.17 14.81
C THR A 92 15.54 0.86 13.31
N ILE A 93 16.31 1.54 12.46
CA ILE A 93 16.30 1.35 11.02
C ILE A 93 17.39 0.35 10.63
N LYS A 94 17.03 -0.70 9.90
CA LYS A 94 17.99 -1.63 9.30
C LYS A 94 18.74 -0.97 8.15
N ALA A 95 20.06 -1.14 8.10
CA ALA A 95 20.85 -0.75 6.93
C ALA A 95 20.45 -1.60 5.71
N GLU A 96 20.51 -2.92 5.87
CA GLU A 96 20.23 -3.88 4.81
C GLU A 96 18.93 -4.66 5.08
N LEU A 97 18.07 -4.67 4.06
CA LEU A 97 16.87 -5.50 3.98
C LEU A 97 16.50 -5.62 2.51
N SER A 98 16.47 -6.85 2.00
CA SER A 98 16.15 -7.13 0.61
C SER A 98 14.65 -7.36 0.41
N LEU A 99 14.21 -7.32 -0.84
CA LEU A 99 12.82 -7.65 -1.17
C LEU A 99 12.49 -9.14 -0.97
N GLN A 100 13.49 -10.02 -0.96
CA GLN A 100 13.32 -11.45 -0.71
C GLN A 100 13.10 -11.75 0.77
N ASP A 101 13.54 -10.85 1.66
CA ASP A 101 13.32 -10.98 3.10
C ASP A 101 11.83 -10.77 3.42
N ARG A 102 11.11 -11.86 3.65
CA ARG A 102 9.69 -11.81 4.03
C ARG A 102 9.47 -11.65 5.53
N VAL A 103 10.51 -11.86 6.33
CA VAL A 103 10.50 -11.72 7.78
C VAL A 103 11.36 -10.53 8.19
N PHE A 104 10.81 -9.65 9.01
CA PHE A 104 11.55 -8.60 9.68
C PHE A 104 11.96 -9.10 11.07
N LYS A 105 13.27 -9.19 11.31
CA LYS A 105 13.87 -9.41 12.63
C LYS A 105 14.67 -8.17 13.02
N CYS A 106 14.35 -7.58 14.16
CA CYS A 106 15.10 -6.44 14.68
C CYS A 106 16.30 -6.91 15.51
N ASP A 107 17.49 -6.41 15.17
CA ASP A 107 18.72 -6.74 15.89
C ASP A 107 18.89 -5.94 17.20
N SER A 108 18.06 -4.91 17.41
CA SER A 108 18.07 -4.05 18.60
C SER A 108 17.10 -4.54 19.70
N CYS A 109 15.82 -4.72 19.37
CA CYS A 109 14.80 -5.12 20.36
C CYS A 109 14.35 -6.59 20.24
N GLY A 110 14.82 -7.33 19.23
CA GLY A 110 14.50 -8.75 19.05
C GLY A 110 13.12 -9.06 18.46
N VAL A 111 12.29 -8.06 18.13
CA VAL A 111 10.96 -8.32 17.53
C VAL A 111 11.09 -9.07 16.20
N VAL A 112 10.19 -10.03 15.96
CA VAL A 112 10.10 -10.82 14.73
C VAL A 112 8.67 -10.77 14.19
N LEU A 113 8.50 -10.25 12.99
CA LEU A 113 7.19 -10.10 12.32
C LEU A 113 7.32 -10.38 10.83
N ALA A 114 6.19 -10.59 10.14
CA ALA A 114 6.18 -10.47 8.68
C ALA A 114 6.61 -9.05 8.29
N ARG A 115 7.47 -8.90 7.27
CA ARG A 115 8.01 -7.60 6.84
C ARG A 115 6.90 -6.62 6.49
N ASP A 116 5.90 -7.08 5.75
CA ASP A 116 4.80 -6.24 5.29
C ASP A 116 3.89 -5.82 6.47
N HIS A 117 3.77 -6.64 7.51
CA HIS A 117 3.07 -6.26 8.75
C HIS A 117 3.85 -5.22 9.55
N ASN A 118 5.17 -5.37 9.68
CA ASN A 118 6.04 -4.36 10.28
C ASN A 118 5.94 -3.01 9.54
N ALA A 119 5.95 -3.04 8.20
CA ALA A 119 5.75 -1.84 7.38
C ALA A 119 4.37 -1.20 7.63
N ALA A 120 3.29 -1.99 7.63
CA ALA A 120 1.93 -1.51 7.90
C ALA A 120 1.80 -0.79 9.25
N LEU A 121 2.45 -1.30 10.30
CA LEU A 121 2.47 -0.65 11.62
C LEU A 121 3.18 0.71 11.58
N ASN A 122 4.27 0.83 10.83
CA ASN A 122 4.97 2.10 10.67
C ASN A 122 4.17 3.09 9.81
N ILE A 123 3.55 2.63 8.71
CA ILE A 123 2.68 3.46 7.86
C ILE A 123 1.52 4.02 8.67
N LYS A 124 0.88 3.18 9.49
CA LYS A 124 -0.18 3.61 10.40
C LYS A 124 0.32 4.69 11.37
N ARG A 125 1.48 4.49 11.99
CA ARG A 125 2.06 5.45 12.95
C ARG A 125 2.33 6.80 12.28
N VAL A 126 3.03 6.81 11.14
CA VAL A 126 3.39 8.04 10.44
C VAL A 126 2.14 8.74 9.90
N GLY A 127 1.24 8.00 9.26
CA GLY A 127 0.00 8.57 8.75
C GLY A 127 -0.87 9.18 9.86
N ALA A 128 -0.93 8.55 11.03
CA ALA A 128 -1.65 9.10 12.17
C ALA A 128 -1.03 10.41 12.69
N SER A 129 0.31 10.55 12.68
CA SER A 129 0.97 11.81 13.08
C SER A 129 0.74 12.96 12.09
N THR A 130 0.50 12.67 10.80
CA THR A 130 0.19 13.70 9.81
C THR A 130 -1.20 14.30 9.98
N LEU A 131 -2.15 13.54 10.56
CA LEU A 131 -3.52 14.04 10.82
C LEU A 131 -3.56 15.18 11.83
N SER A 132 -2.66 15.18 12.82
CA SER A 132 -2.60 16.24 13.84
C SER A 132 -2.10 17.60 13.30
N GLU A 133 -1.62 17.66 12.06
CA GLU A 133 -1.11 18.89 11.43
C GLU A 133 -2.18 19.62 10.61
N THR A 134 -3.42 19.12 10.54
CA THR A 134 -4.52 19.70 9.74
C THR A 134 -5.56 20.45 10.60
N VAL A 135 -5.13 21.08 11.70
CA VAL A 135 -5.99 21.97 12.53
C VAL A 135 -5.75 23.43 12.19
#